data_AF-R5U7N7-F1
#
_entry.id   AF-R5U7N7-F1
#
_cell.length_a   1.000
_cell.length_b   1.000
_cell.length_c   1.000
_cell.angle_alpha   90.00
_cell.angle_beta   90.00
_cell.angle_gamma   90.00
#
_symmetry.space_group_name_H-M   'P 1'
#
loop_
_entity.id
_entity.type
_entity.pdbx_description
1 polymer ?
#
loop_
_entity_poly.entity_id
_entity_poly.type
_entity_poly.pdbx_seq_one_letter_code
_entity_poly.pdbx_strand_id
1 'polypeptide(L)'
;MKSAATCTEKAVYYKSCAACGLSSKGAADETTFFSGNVLDHNWGAWTSNEDGTHTRTCTVDGCSAGTQTENCIDANKDHKCDICDYIISECADDNKDHKCDYCGKKLTEHTGGKATCKDKAKCEVCGAEYGELDPKNHTNLKHFPAKAATKDAEGNIEYWYCDGCGKYFSDKDGTKEIKKADTVTAKLKDDSKSPQTGDTSNLALWIALLFVSGGAAIGTTIVSRKKKYNK
;
A
#
# COMPACT_ATOMS: atom_id res chain seq x y z
N MET A 1 69.39 30.04 14.83
CA MET A 1 68.84 28.77 14.33
C MET A 1 69.37 28.53 12.92
N LYS A 2 69.71 27.28 12.57
CA LYS A 2 70.18 26.88 11.22
C LYS A 2 69.05 26.22 10.43
N SER A 3 68.36 25.25 11.04
CA SER A 3 67.14 24.64 10.48
C SER A 3 66.13 24.35 11.58
N ALA A 4 64.84 24.41 11.25
CA ALA A 4 63.77 24.00 12.14
C ALA A 4 63.67 22.48 12.25
N ALA A 5 63.05 21.99 13.32
CA ALA A 5 62.72 20.57 13.44
C ALA A 5 61.64 20.19 12.41
N THR A 6 61.68 18.96 11.93
CA THR A 6 60.65 18.30 11.12
C THR A 6 60.19 17.04 11.84
N CYS A 7 59.27 16.26 11.24
CA CYS A 7 58.91 14.95 11.77
C CYS A 7 59.98 13.87 11.54
N THR A 8 61.07 14.19 10.84
CA THR A 8 62.20 13.29 10.56
C THR A 8 63.50 13.75 11.21
N GLU A 9 63.66 15.06 11.46
CA GLU A 9 64.91 15.67 11.92
C GLU A 9 64.69 16.65 13.07
N LYS A 10 65.62 16.70 14.03
CA LYS A 10 65.62 17.69 15.12
C LYS A 10 66.07 19.06 14.62
N ALA A 11 65.68 20.11 15.33
CA ALA A 11 66.13 21.46 15.01
C ALA A 11 67.65 21.60 15.18
N VAL A 12 68.29 22.29 14.23
CA VAL A 12 69.74 22.54 14.24
C VAL A 12 70.01 23.99 14.58
N TYR A 13 70.93 24.22 15.51
CA TYR A 13 71.35 25.55 15.95
C TYR A 13 72.85 25.74 15.79
N TYR A 14 73.26 26.97 15.51
CA TYR A 14 74.67 27.39 15.60
C TYR A 14 75.06 27.50 17.07
N LYS A 15 76.29 27.10 17.40
CA LYS A 15 76.84 27.36 18.74
C LYS A 15 77.09 28.87 18.91
N SER A 16 76.92 29.36 20.14
CA SER A 16 77.21 30.75 20.49
C SER A 16 78.06 30.81 21.75
N CYS A 17 78.89 31.85 21.85
CA CYS A 17 79.67 32.12 23.03
C CYS A 17 78.82 32.85 24.07
N ALA A 18 78.62 32.26 25.25
CA ALA A 18 77.84 32.89 26.32
C ALA A 18 78.47 34.19 26.85
N ALA A 19 79.80 34.32 26.75
CA ALA A 19 80.52 35.48 27.28
C ALA A 19 80.43 36.73 26.40
N CYS A 20 80.40 36.58 25.07
CA CYS A 20 80.36 37.71 24.13
C CYS A 20 79.12 37.74 23.22
N GLY A 21 78.25 36.72 23.28
CA GLY A 21 77.00 36.65 22.53
C GLY A 21 77.15 36.33 21.04
N LEU A 22 78.38 36.21 20.53
CA LEU A 22 78.62 35.94 19.11
C LEU A 22 78.28 34.49 18.75
N SER A 23 77.68 34.32 17.57
CA SER A 23 77.32 33.03 16.96
C SER A 23 78.44 32.54 16.05
N SER A 24 78.62 31.22 15.95
CA SER A 24 79.57 30.60 15.02
C SER A 24 79.14 30.66 13.54
N LYS A 25 77.96 31.21 13.23
CA LYS A 25 77.43 31.30 11.85
C LYS A 25 78.36 32.13 10.97
N GLY A 26 78.91 31.53 9.92
CA GLY A 26 79.80 32.19 8.97
C GLY A 26 81.24 32.42 9.47
N ALA A 27 81.62 31.85 10.61
CA ALA A 27 83.01 31.84 11.09
C ALA A 27 83.80 30.69 10.47
N ALA A 28 85.15 30.79 10.49
CA ALA A 28 86.02 29.72 9.99
C ALA A 28 85.84 28.40 10.76
N ASP A 29 85.38 28.47 12.02
CA ASP A 29 85.07 27.38 12.92
C ASP A 29 83.55 27.21 13.15
N GLU A 30 82.73 27.39 12.10
CA GLU A 30 81.28 27.18 12.19
C GLU A 30 80.94 25.78 12.70
N THR A 31 80.26 25.71 13.85
CA THR A 31 79.78 24.43 14.43
C THR A 31 78.32 24.51 14.83
N THR A 32 77.65 23.36 14.81
CA THR A 32 76.22 23.25 15.10
C THR A 32 75.92 22.18 16.15
N PHE A 33 74.73 22.23 16.73
CA PHE A 33 74.22 21.20 17.62
C PHE A 33 72.70 21.00 17.40
N PHE A 34 72.21 19.82 17.76
CA PHE A 34 70.78 19.51 17.73
C PHE A 34 70.13 19.91 19.06
N SER A 35 68.89 20.41 18.99
CA SER A 35 68.12 20.76 20.18
C SER A 35 66.65 20.34 20.02
N GLY A 36 66.05 19.84 21.10
CA GLY A 36 64.65 19.39 21.12
C GLY A 36 64.40 17.99 20.54
N ASN A 37 63.12 17.71 20.29
CA ASN A 37 62.63 16.49 19.65
C ASN A 37 62.19 16.78 18.20
N VAL A 38 62.00 15.73 17.41
CA VAL A 38 61.29 15.82 16.13
C VAL A 38 59.84 16.25 16.38
N LEU A 39 59.21 16.86 15.38
CA LEU A 39 57.80 17.24 15.43
C LEU A 39 56.89 16.04 15.19
N ASP A 40 55.60 16.21 15.51
CA ASP A 40 54.58 15.23 15.16
C ASP A 40 54.43 15.07 13.64
N HIS A 41 53.96 13.90 13.22
CA HIS A 41 53.78 13.58 11.80
C HIS A 41 52.61 14.35 11.19
N ASN A 42 52.84 14.88 9.99
CA ASN A 42 51.79 15.46 9.17
C ASN A 42 51.10 14.37 8.35
N TRP A 43 50.08 13.74 8.93
CA TRP A 43 49.35 12.65 8.30
C TRP A 43 48.41 13.15 7.20
N GLY A 44 48.33 12.38 6.10
CA GLY A 44 47.37 12.58 5.03
C GLY A 44 45.95 12.14 5.39
N ALA A 45 45.05 12.25 4.42
CA ALA A 45 43.68 11.76 4.54
C ALA A 45 43.63 10.23 4.70
N TRP A 46 42.61 9.75 5.41
CA TRP A 46 42.33 8.33 5.51
C TRP A 46 41.75 7.80 4.20
N THR A 47 42.21 6.63 3.79
CA THR A 47 41.76 5.92 2.59
C THR A 47 41.29 4.52 2.97
N SER A 48 40.13 4.09 2.48
CA SER A 48 39.63 2.73 2.75
C SER A 48 40.52 1.66 2.11
N ASN A 49 40.67 0.54 2.81
CA ASN A 49 41.33 -0.65 2.31
C ASN A 49 40.33 -1.71 1.81
N GLU A 50 39.02 -1.44 1.87
CA GLU A 50 37.93 -2.34 1.44
C GLU A 50 37.81 -3.66 2.23
N ASP A 51 38.60 -3.83 3.29
CA ASP A 51 38.61 -5.01 4.17
C ASP A 51 38.07 -4.71 5.59
N GLY A 52 37.39 -3.56 5.74
CA GLY A 52 36.94 -3.04 7.03
C GLY A 52 37.98 -2.19 7.77
N THR A 53 39.13 -1.93 7.15
CA THR A 53 40.15 -1.00 7.66
C THR A 53 40.38 0.18 6.73
N HIS A 54 41.09 1.20 7.23
CA HIS A 54 41.55 2.33 6.44
C HIS A 54 42.98 2.70 6.81
N THR A 55 43.70 3.29 5.85
CA THR A 55 45.10 3.68 6.00
C THR A 55 45.34 5.17 5.75
N ARG A 56 46.35 5.71 6.42
CA ARG A 56 46.91 7.03 6.11
C ARG A 56 48.42 7.02 6.21
N THR A 57 49.07 7.90 5.44
CA THR A 57 50.53 7.99 5.36
C THR A 57 50.98 9.41 5.69
N CYS A 58 52.17 9.56 6.27
CA CYS A 58 52.76 10.88 6.45
C CYS A 58 53.05 11.49 5.08
N THR A 59 52.68 12.76 4.90
CA THR A 59 52.83 13.48 3.64
C THR A 59 54.23 14.07 3.44
N VAL A 60 55.10 13.98 4.45
CA VAL A 60 56.48 14.49 4.39
C VAL A 60 57.35 13.50 3.65
N ASP A 61 58.02 13.97 2.58
CA ASP A 61 58.91 13.15 1.77
C ASP A 61 60.09 12.58 2.58
N GLY A 62 60.44 11.32 2.33
CA GLY A 62 61.47 10.59 3.08
C GLY A 62 61.11 10.23 4.53
N CYS A 63 59.86 10.46 4.98
CA CYS A 63 59.44 10.09 6.33
C CYS A 63 59.30 8.56 6.49
N SER A 64 60.06 7.98 7.42
CA SER A 64 60.08 6.53 7.70
C SER A 64 59.00 6.07 8.69
N ALA A 65 58.07 6.93 9.07
CA ALA A 65 56.99 6.59 9.99
C ALA A 65 55.99 5.57 9.43
N GLY A 66 56.04 5.31 8.11
CA GLY A 66 55.22 4.30 7.44
C GLY A 66 53.75 4.71 7.32
N THR A 67 52.88 3.70 7.32
CA THR A 67 51.42 3.83 7.25
C THR A 67 50.80 3.53 8.61
N GLN A 68 49.77 4.28 8.97
CA GLN A 68 48.85 3.89 10.05
C GLN A 68 47.67 3.15 9.44
N THR A 69 47.22 2.11 10.12
CA THR A 69 46.02 1.33 9.75
C THR A 69 45.11 1.26 10.95
N GLU A 70 43.84 1.60 10.76
CA GLU A 70 42.82 1.55 11.81
C GLU A 70 41.55 0.90 11.24
N ASN A 71 40.71 0.38 12.13
CA ASN A 71 39.44 -0.19 11.74
C ASN A 71 38.42 0.90 11.40
N CYS A 72 37.57 0.63 10.42
CA CYS A 72 36.39 1.46 10.18
C CYS A 72 35.46 1.44 11.40
N ILE A 73 34.91 2.60 11.72
CA ILE A 73 33.97 2.79 12.83
C ILE A 73 32.68 3.36 12.24
N ASP A 74 31.55 2.80 12.64
CA ASP A 74 30.21 3.29 12.31
C ASP A 74 29.42 3.44 13.61
N ALA A 75 29.69 4.54 14.32
CA ALA A 75 29.06 4.82 15.60
C ALA A 75 27.61 5.27 15.41
N ASN A 76 27.32 5.93 14.28
CA ASN A 76 26.01 6.48 13.97
C ASN A 76 25.04 5.45 13.34
N LYS A 77 25.57 4.30 12.90
CA LYS A 77 24.89 3.18 12.27
C LYS A 77 24.24 3.52 10.93
N ASP A 78 24.90 4.30 10.08
CA ASP A 78 24.42 4.65 8.73
C ASP A 78 25.05 3.78 7.62
N HIS A 79 25.77 2.73 8.01
CA HIS A 79 26.54 1.82 7.17
C HIS A 79 27.79 2.46 6.53
N LYS A 80 28.23 3.62 7.01
CA LYS A 80 29.43 4.28 6.51
C LYS A 80 30.47 4.42 7.60
N CYS A 81 31.72 4.40 7.19
CA CYS A 81 32.83 4.69 8.08
C CYS A 81 32.83 6.17 8.44
N ASP A 82 32.73 6.49 9.72
CA ASP A 82 32.79 7.87 10.26
C ASP A 82 34.15 8.57 10.02
N ILE A 83 35.17 7.81 9.59
CA ILE A 83 36.55 8.31 9.41
C ILE A 83 36.90 8.56 7.94
N CYS A 84 36.43 7.70 7.03
CA CYS A 84 36.80 7.76 5.61
C CYS A 84 35.60 7.71 4.65
N ASP A 85 34.36 7.78 5.18
CA ASP A 85 33.09 7.76 4.46
C ASP A 85 32.82 6.51 3.58
N TYR A 86 33.71 5.52 3.64
CA TYR A 86 33.54 4.26 2.90
C TYR A 86 32.30 3.51 3.36
N ILE A 87 31.54 2.98 2.41
CA ILE A 87 30.33 2.19 2.67
C ILE A 87 30.77 0.81 3.19
N ILE A 88 30.57 0.56 4.48
CA ILE A 88 30.99 -0.67 5.16
C ILE A 88 30.06 -1.83 4.80
N SER A 89 28.78 -1.55 4.62
CA SER A 89 27.77 -2.54 4.24
C SER A 89 26.59 -1.89 3.54
N GLU A 90 25.73 -2.71 2.94
CA GLU A 90 24.45 -2.28 2.40
C GLU A 90 23.31 -2.71 3.32
N CYS A 91 22.17 -2.04 3.23
CA CYS A 91 21.00 -2.48 3.98
C CYS A 91 20.39 -3.74 3.36
N ALA A 92 20.06 -4.72 4.20
CA ALA A 92 19.37 -5.95 3.81
C ALA A 92 18.05 -6.12 4.60
N ASP A 93 17.08 -6.81 4.00
CA ASP A 93 15.75 -7.11 4.54
C ASP A 93 15.54 -8.64 4.63
N ASP A 94 16.53 -9.34 5.19
CA ASP A 94 16.54 -10.81 5.20
C ASP A 94 15.37 -11.41 5.99
N ASN A 95 14.95 -10.72 7.05
CA ASN A 95 13.82 -11.10 7.90
C ASN A 95 12.46 -10.67 7.31
N LYS A 96 12.46 -9.92 6.20
CA LYS A 96 11.29 -9.44 5.46
C LYS A 96 10.37 -8.55 6.30
N ASP A 97 10.88 -7.79 7.25
CA ASP A 97 10.09 -6.84 8.04
C ASP A 97 10.07 -5.41 7.43
N HIS A 98 10.66 -5.24 6.24
CA HIS A 98 10.80 -3.97 5.52
C HIS A 98 11.68 -2.95 6.24
N LYS A 99 12.50 -3.38 7.21
CA LYS A 99 13.35 -2.53 8.01
C LYS A 99 14.76 -3.10 8.08
N CYS A 100 15.76 -2.23 7.94
CA CYS A 100 17.13 -2.63 8.21
C CYS A 100 17.32 -2.91 9.71
N ASP A 101 17.86 -4.08 10.04
CA ASP A 101 18.17 -4.45 11.43
C ASP A 101 19.34 -3.67 12.00
N TYR A 102 20.25 -3.22 11.14
CA TYR A 102 21.44 -2.46 11.54
C TYR A 102 21.14 -0.97 11.75
N CYS A 103 20.64 -0.28 10.72
CA CYS A 103 20.40 1.17 10.76
C CYS A 103 18.95 1.57 11.09
N GLY A 104 18.00 0.63 11.10
CA GLY A 104 16.59 0.91 11.36
C GLY A 104 15.84 1.60 10.22
N LYS A 105 16.49 1.90 9.10
CA LYS A 105 15.85 2.52 7.93
C LYS A 105 14.78 1.59 7.35
N LYS A 106 13.63 2.17 6.97
CA LYS A 106 12.62 1.47 6.16
C LYS A 106 13.17 1.26 4.75
N LEU A 107 13.20 0.02 4.30
CA LEU A 107 13.85 -0.37 3.05
C LEU A 107 12.90 -0.37 1.87
N THR A 108 11.73 -0.95 2.05
CA THR A 108 10.71 -1.05 1.01
C THR A 108 9.34 -0.72 1.59
N GLU A 109 8.42 -0.33 0.71
CA GLU A 109 7.00 -0.20 1.06
C GLU A 109 6.32 -1.57 0.99
N HIS A 110 5.25 -1.76 1.75
CA HIS A 110 4.44 -2.96 1.63
C HIS A 110 3.78 -3.02 0.25
N THR A 111 3.86 -4.18 -0.37
CA THR A 111 3.25 -4.49 -1.67
C THR A 111 2.36 -5.72 -1.59
N GLY A 112 1.42 -5.83 -2.53
CA GLY A 112 0.53 -6.99 -2.65
C GLY A 112 -0.76 -6.93 -1.83
N GLY A 113 -1.67 -7.84 -2.13
CA GLY A 113 -3.00 -7.86 -1.50
C GLY A 113 -3.91 -6.69 -1.92
N LYS A 114 -5.21 -6.82 -1.59
CA LYS A 114 -6.23 -5.79 -1.83
C LYS A 114 -7.04 -5.60 -0.55
N ALA A 115 -7.12 -4.36 -0.07
CA ALA A 115 -7.98 -4.03 1.07
C ALA A 115 -9.46 -4.23 0.72
N THR A 116 -10.27 -4.59 1.70
CA THR A 116 -11.72 -4.70 1.61
C THR A 116 -12.38 -3.65 2.50
N CYS A 117 -13.71 -3.62 2.50
CA CYS A 117 -14.47 -2.74 3.40
C CYS A 117 -14.29 -3.05 4.90
N LYS A 118 -13.65 -4.18 5.25
CA LYS A 118 -13.44 -4.66 6.62
C LYS A 118 -11.97 -4.94 6.93
N ASP A 119 -11.25 -5.51 5.98
CA ASP A 119 -9.89 -6.02 6.16
C ASP A 119 -8.90 -5.17 5.36
N LYS A 120 -7.72 -4.89 5.93
CA LYS A 120 -6.65 -4.18 5.24
C LYS A 120 -5.99 -5.05 4.17
N ALA A 121 -5.20 -4.44 3.29
CA ALA A 121 -4.35 -5.21 2.38
C ALA A 121 -3.32 -5.99 3.20
N LYS A 122 -3.00 -7.20 2.76
CA LYS A 122 -1.98 -8.04 3.41
C LYS A 122 -0.76 -8.08 2.50
N CYS A 123 0.39 -7.70 3.05
CA CYS A 123 1.63 -7.69 2.29
C CYS A 123 2.03 -9.11 1.88
N GLU A 124 2.39 -9.30 0.61
CA GLU A 124 2.81 -10.61 0.10
C GLU A 124 4.21 -11.01 0.58
N VAL A 125 5.02 -10.03 1.00
CA VAL A 125 6.41 -10.25 1.45
C VAL A 125 6.45 -10.63 2.92
N CYS A 126 5.82 -9.83 3.79
CA CYS A 126 5.90 -9.99 5.25
C CYS A 126 4.63 -10.53 5.91
N GLY A 127 3.49 -10.52 5.20
CA GLY A 127 2.21 -10.94 5.73
C GLY A 127 1.54 -9.95 6.69
N ALA A 128 2.13 -8.78 6.96
CA ALA A 128 1.52 -7.75 7.78
C ALA A 128 0.35 -7.07 7.05
N GLU A 129 -0.62 -6.60 7.84
CA GLU A 129 -1.72 -5.77 7.35
C GLU A 129 -1.25 -4.33 7.16
N TYR A 130 -1.61 -3.72 6.03
CA TYR A 130 -1.17 -2.38 5.68
C TYR A 130 -2.21 -1.61 4.83
N GLY A 131 -2.00 -0.30 4.72
CA GLY A 131 -2.90 0.61 4.01
C GLY A 131 -4.20 0.89 4.76
N GLU A 132 -5.06 1.65 4.10
CA GLU A 132 -6.43 1.93 4.57
C GLU A 132 -7.40 0.86 4.07
N LEU A 133 -8.55 0.76 4.72
CA LEU A 133 -9.66 -0.06 4.22
C LEU A 133 -10.17 0.51 2.90
N ASP A 134 -10.73 -0.35 2.04
CA ASP A 134 -11.39 0.07 0.81
C ASP A 134 -12.91 -0.06 0.99
N PRO A 135 -13.63 1.04 1.26
CA PRO A 135 -15.06 1.00 1.52
C PRO A 135 -15.90 0.50 0.35
N LYS A 136 -15.34 0.43 -0.86
CA LYS A 136 -16.03 0.01 -2.09
C LYS A 136 -15.75 -1.45 -2.46
N ASN A 137 -14.75 -2.08 -1.87
CA ASN A 137 -14.39 -3.45 -2.19
C ASN A 137 -15.12 -4.44 -1.26
N HIS A 138 -16.26 -4.94 -1.74
CA HIS A 138 -17.09 -5.93 -1.04
C HIS A 138 -16.91 -7.32 -1.66
N THR A 139 -15.94 -8.09 -1.16
CA THR A 139 -15.60 -9.41 -1.75
C THR A 139 -16.57 -10.53 -1.36
N ASN A 140 -17.34 -10.37 -0.28
CA ASN A 140 -18.20 -11.41 0.29
C ASN A 140 -19.65 -10.94 0.47
N LEU A 141 -20.26 -10.44 -0.61
CA LEU A 141 -21.67 -10.07 -0.60
C LEU A 141 -22.56 -11.31 -0.58
N LYS A 142 -23.44 -11.41 0.41
CA LYS A 142 -24.47 -12.44 0.50
C LYS A 142 -25.67 -12.03 -0.36
N HIS A 143 -26.05 -12.88 -1.31
CA HIS A 143 -27.20 -12.67 -2.17
C HIS A 143 -28.50 -13.15 -1.51
N PHE A 144 -29.55 -12.35 -1.64
CA PHE A 144 -30.90 -12.65 -1.18
C PHE A 144 -31.88 -12.46 -2.35
N PRO A 145 -32.49 -13.53 -2.86
CA PRO A 145 -33.43 -13.43 -3.98
C PRO A 145 -34.73 -12.73 -3.56
N ALA A 146 -35.42 -12.13 -4.53
CA ALA A 146 -36.72 -11.50 -4.31
C ALA A 146 -37.77 -12.52 -3.85
N LYS A 147 -38.61 -12.12 -2.90
CA LYS A 147 -39.75 -12.90 -2.41
C LYS A 147 -41.00 -12.05 -2.45
N ALA A 148 -42.02 -12.50 -3.18
CA ALA A 148 -43.29 -11.78 -3.25
C ALA A 148 -43.95 -11.66 -1.87
N ALA A 149 -44.51 -10.50 -1.59
CA ALA A 149 -45.33 -10.29 -0.41
C ALA A 149 -46.65 -11.06 -0.53
N THR A 150 -47.16 -11.53 0.60
CA THR A 150 -48.46 -12.20 0.71
C THR A 150 -49.36 -11.39 1.65
N LYS A 151 -50.58 -11.86 1.87
CA LYS A 151 -51.45 -11.27 2.90
C LYS A 151 -50.89 -11.49 4.31
N ASP A 152 -50.25 -12.63 4.55
CA ASP A 152 -49.83 -13.05 5.88
C ASP A 152 -48.37 -12.70 6.20
N ALA A 153 -47.53 -12.52 5.18
CA ALA A 153 -46.10 -12.26 5.32
C ALA A 153 -45.60 -11.16 4.37
N GLU A 154 -44.67 -10.35 4.88
CA GLU A 154 -43.94 -9.36 4.08
C GLU A 154 -43.07 -10.08 3.03
N GLY A 155 -42.88 -9.41 1.90
CA GLY A 155 -41.94 -9.82 0.88
C GLY A 155 -40.64 -9.04 0.96
N ASN A 156 -39.75 -9.27 0.01
CA ASN A 156 -38.55 -8.48 -0.20
C ASN A 156 -38.21 -8.36 -1.68
N ILE A 157 -37.55 -7.27 -2.05
CA ILE A 157 -36.88 -7.18 -3.35
C ILE A 157 -35.62 -8.06 -3.36
N GLU A 158 -35.02 -8.27 -4.52
CA GLU A 158 -33.69 -8.88 -4.60
C GLU A 158 -32.65 -7.90 -4.04
N TYR A 159 -31.72 -8.39 -3.20
CA TYR A 159 -30.66 -7.57 -2.64
C TYR A 159 -29.40 -8.37 -2.29
N TRP A 160 -28.32 -7.64 -2.04
CA TRP A 160 -27.05 -8.16 -1.52
C TRP A 160 -26.73 -7.51 -0.18
N TYR A 161 -26.18 -8.29 0.75
CA TYR A 161 -25.81 -7.83 2.08
C TYR A 161 -24.33 -8.05 2.33
N CYS A 162 -23.64 -7.03 2.84
CA CYS A 162 -22.24 -7.16 3.24
C CYS A 162 -22.15 -7.37 4.75
N ASP A 163 -21.67 -8.54 5.18
CA ASP A 163 -21.39 -8.79 6.61
C ASP A 163 -20.28 -7.87 7.15
N GLY A 164 -19.40 -7.37 6.27
CA GLY A 164 -18.23 -6.59 6.68
C GLY A 164 -18.59 -5.20 7.18
N CYS A 165 -19.47 -4.49 6.47
CA CYS A 165 -19.88 -3.14 6.81
C CYS A 165 -21.36 -3.03 7.23
N GLY A 166 -22.12 -4.13 7.17
CA GLY A 166 -23.54 -4.16 7.53
C GLY A 166 -24.48 -3.45 6.54
N LYS A 167 -23.98 -3.10 5.35
CA LYS A 167 -24.75 -2.38 4.32
C LYS A 167 -25.50 -3.32 3.38
N TYR A 168 -26.54 -2.78 2.76
CA TYR A 168 -27.40 -3.45 1.79
C TYR A 168 -27.21 -2.82 0.41
N PHE A 169 -27.27 -3.63 -0.64
CA PHE A 169 -27.00 -3.22 -2.01
C PHE A 169 -28.04 -3.81 -2.96
N SER A 170 -28.35 -3.08 -4.03
CA SER A 170 -29.27 -3.54 -5.09
C SER A 170 -28.56 -4.25 -6.25
N ASP A 171 -27.24 -4.32 -6.21
CA ASP A 171 -26.39 -4.93 -7.22
C ASP A 171 -25.37 -5.88 -6.60
N LYS A 172 -24.97 -6.89 -7.37
CA LYS A 172 -23.98 -7.89 -6.99
C LYS A 172 -22.58 -7.34 -6.74
N ASP A 173 -22.27 -6.15 -7.27
CA ASP A 173 -20.95 -5.52 -7.18
C ASP A 173 -20.84 -4.60 -5.94
N GLY A 174 -21.94 -4.39 -5.21
CA GLY A 174 -21.96 -3.59 -3.99
C GLY A 174 -21.78 -2.09 -4.24
N THR A 175 -22.16 -1.60 -5.43
CA THR A 175 -21.94 -0.20 -5.82
C THR A 175 -23.15 0.70 -5.53
N LYS A 176 -24.36 0.12 -5.43
CA LYS A 176 -25.63 0.83 -5.22
C LYS A 176 -26.20 0.50 -3.85
N GLU A 177 -25.72 1.22 -2.85
CA GLU A 177 -26.19 1.12 -1.46
C GLU A 177 -27.67 1.49 -1.35
N ILE A 178 -28.42 0.69 -0.60
CA ILE A 178 -29.84 0.88 -0.27
C ILE A 178 -30.03 0.76 1.24
N LYS A 179 -31.14 1.27 1.78
CA LYS A 179 -31.46 1.08 3.20
C LYS A 179 -32.09 -0.28 3.40
N LYS A 180 -31.89 -0.88 4.59
CA LYS A 180 -32.59 -2.11 4.99
C LYS A 180 -34.10 -2.02 4.82
N ALA A 181 -34.70 -0.87 5.14
CA ALA A 181 -36.15 -0.67 4.99
C ALA A 181 -36.62 -0.75 3.54
N ASP A 182 -35.79 -0.33 2.58
CA ASP A 182 -36.09 -0.39 1.15
C ASP A 182 -36.10 -1.82 0.62
N THR A 183 -35.48 -2.77 1.35
CA THR A 183 -35.50 -4.18 0.98
C THR A 183 -36.86 -4.84 1.21
N VAL A 184 -37.68 -4.28 2.11
CA VAL A 184 -38.92 -4.90 2.59
C VAL A 184 -40.09 -4.46 1.72
N THR A 185 -40.89 -5.44 1.27
CA THR A 185 -42.16 -5.19 0.59
C THR A 185 -43.30 -5.45 1.56
N ALA A 186 -44.11 -4.43 1.81
CA ALA A 186 -45.25 -4.52 2.73
C ALA A 186 -46.23 -5.63 2.31
N LYS A 187 -46.92 -6.20 3.30
CA LYS A 187 -47.98 -7.19 3.07
C LYS A 187 -49.06 -6.64 2.15
N LEU A 188 -49.69 -7.52 1.38
CA LEU A 188 -50.84 -7.15 0.56
C LEU A 188 -51.97 -6.69 1.49
N LYS A 189 -52.55 -5.53 1.20
CA LYS A 189 -53.72 -5.05 1.95
C LYS A 189 -54.88 -6.02 1.71
N ASP A 190 -55.62 -6.32 2.76
CA ASP A 190 -56.94 -6.91 2.58
C ASP A 190 -57.85 -5.83 2.01
N ASP A 191 -58.17 -5.93 0.74
CA ASP A 191 -59.24 -5.18 0.11
C ASP A 191 -60.59 -5.71 0.64
N SER A 192 -60.84 -5.56 1.93
CA SER A 192 -62.17 -5.73 2.52
C SER A 192 -63.12 -4.56 2.23
N LYS A 193 -62.76 -3.66 1.30
CA LYS A 193 -63.79 -3.01 0.50
C LYS A 193 -64.12 -3.91 -0.67
N SER A 194 -64.98 -4.89 -0.40
CA SER A 194 -65.88 -5.42 -1.43
C SER A 194 -66.41 -4.22 -2.23
N PRO A 195 -66.30 -4.17 -3.57
CA PRO A 195 -67.14 -3.26 -4.31
C PRO A 195 -68.58 -3.66 -3.99
N GLN A 196 -69.35 -2.75 -3.41
CA GLN A 196 -70.79 -2.92 -3.31
C GLN A 196 -71.36 -2.73 -4.72
N THR A 197 -71.22 -3.76 -5.58
CA THR A 197 -71.99 -3.86 -6.83
C THR A 197 -73.19 -4.75 -6.56
N GLY A 198 -74.25 -4.10 -6.10
CA GLY A 198 -75.56 -4.65 -5.73
C GLY A 198 -76.20 -3.57 -4.88
N ASP A 199 -77.01 -2.65 -5.42
CA ASP A 199 -78.16 -2.91 -6.28
C ASP A 199 -78.31 -1.84 -7.38
N THR A 200 -79.25 -2.12 -8.30
CA THR A 200 -79.68 -1.32 -9.46
C THR A 200 -78.89 -1.50 -10.76
N SER A 201 -78.67 -2.75 -11.17
CA SER A 201 -78.55 -3.08 -12.61
C SER A 201 -79.84 -3.74 -13.07
N ASN A 202 -80.55 -3.01 -13.91
CA ASN A 202 -81.87 -3.30 -14.45
C ASN A 202 -81.92 -4.69 -15.10
N LEU A 203 -82.57 -5.67 -14.45
CA LEU A 203 -82.78 -7.04 -14.95
C LEU A 203 -83.44 -7.05 -16.34
N ALA A 204 -84.15 -5.98 -16.73
CA ALA A 204 -84.74 -5.83 -18.05
C ALA A 204 -83.71 -5.66 -19.18
N LEU A 205 -82.50 -5.15 -18.88
CA LEU A 205 -81.47 -4.92 -19.89
C LEU A 205 -80.89 -6.25 -20.44
N TRP A 206 -80.84 -7.28 -19.60
CA TRP A 206 -80.35 -8.60 -19.98
C TRP A 206 -81.41 -9.44 -20.69
N ILE A 207 -82.70 -9.25 -20.39
CA ILE A 207 -83.81 -9.94 -21.09
C ILE A 207 -84.00 -9.37 -22.51
N ALA A 208 -83.81 -8.07 -22.71
CA ALA A 208 -83.87 -7.46 -24.04
C ALA A 208 -82.74 -7.93 -24.98
N LEU A 209 -81.55 -8.26 -24.43
CA LEU A 209 -80.41 -8.74 -25.23
C LEU A 209 -80.56 -10.18 -25.72
N LEU A 210 -81.40 -10.99 -25.08
CA LEU A 210 -81.63 -12.39 -25.45
C LEU A 210 -82.60 -12.59 -26.62
N PHE A 211 -83.30 -11.55 -27.07
CA PHE A 211 -84.16 -11.62 -28.25
C PHE A 211 -83.51 -11.13 -29.56
N VAL A 212 -82.24 -10.70 -29.52
CA VAL A 212 -81.52 -10.22 -30.73
C VAL A 212 -80.66 -11.32 -31.38
N SER A 213 -80.42 -12.47 -30.72
CA SER A 213 -79.56 -13.54 -31.23
C SER A 213 -80.26 -14.88 -31.55
N GLY A 214 -81.60 -14.93 -31.48
CA GLY A 214 -82.39 -16.16 -31.67
C GLY A 214 -83.45 -16.09 -32.77
N GLY A 215 -83.15 -15.44 -33.91
CA GLY A 215 -84.11 -15.22 -34.99
C GLY A 215 -83.60 -15.59 -36.37
N ALA A 216 -83.22 -16.86 -36.61
CA ALA A 216 -83.16 -17.45 -37.97
C ALA A 216 -82.90 -18.95 -37.91
N ALA A 217 -83.96 -19.77 -38.00
CA ALA A 217 -84.03 -21.16 -38.46
C ALA A 217 -85.35 -21.74 -37.87
N ILE A 218 -86.34 -22.28 -38.57
CA ILE A 218 -86.36 -23.06 -39.80
C ILE A 218 -87.76 -22.89 -40.41
N GLY A 219 -87.85 -22.38 -41.64
CA GLY A 219 -89.03 -22.47 -42.48
C GLY A 219 -88.63 -23.13 -43.80
N THR A 220 -89.15 -24.34 -44.03
CA THR A 220 -89.20 -25.16 -45.27
C THR A 220 -88.98 -26.62 -44.84
N THR A 221 -89.70 -27.65 -45.26
CA THR A 221 -90.88 -27.86 -46.11
C THR A 221 -91.21 -29.35 -45.93
N ILE A 222 -92.44 -29.69 -45.53
CA ILE A 222 -93.00 -31.03 -45.79
C ILE A 222 -94.35 -30.82 -46.47
N VAL A 223 -94.35 -30.92 -47.81
CA VAL A 223 -95.48 -31.46 -48.56
C VAL A 223 -94.93 -32.47 -49.56
N SER A 224 -95.39 -33.69 -49.39
CA SER A 224 -95.17 -34.90 -50.17
C SER A 224 -95.53 -34.78 -51.66
N ARG A 225 -94.75 -35.42 -52.56
CA ARG A 225 -95.13 -36.65 -53.31
C ARG A 225 -94.28 -36.91 -54.57
N LYS A 226 -93.94 -38.20 -54.71
CA LYS A 226 -93.95 -39.05 -55.92
C LYS A 226 -92.74 -39.08 -56.89
N LYS A 227 -92.11 -40.27 -56.84
CA LYS A 227 -91.97 -41.28 -57.94
C LYS A 227 -90.96 -41.00 -59.06
N LYS A 228 -89.93 -41.85 -59.11
CA LYS A 228 -89.61 -42.90 -60.13
C LYS A 228 -88.09 -43.01 -60.30
N TYR A 229 -87.45 -44.12 -59.90
CA TYR A 229 -87.29 -45.42 -60.57
C TYR A 229 -86.03 -45.50 -61.46
N ASN A 230 -85.18 -46.47 -61.10
CA ASN A 230 -84.31 -47.32 -61.93
C ASN A 230 -83.25 -46.65 -62.85
N LYS A 231 -82.08 -47.23 -63.08
CA LYS A 231 -81.57 -48.61 -62.91
C LYS A 231 -80.06 -48.52 -62.71
#